data_AF-A0A2E1IKR8-F1
#
_entry.id   AF-A0A2E1IKR8-F1
#
_cell.length_a   1.000
_cell.length_b   1.000
_cell.length_c   1.000
_cell.angle_alpha   90.00
_cell.angle_beta   90.00
_cell.angle_gamma   90.00
#
_symmetry.space_group_name_H-M   'P 1'
#
loop_
_entity.id
_entity.type
_entity.pdbx_description
1 polymer ?
#
loop_
_entity_poly.entity_id
_entity_poly.type
_entity_poly.pdbx_seq_one_letter_code
_entity_poly.pdbx_strand_id
1 'polypeptide(L)'
;MTTDLFDRLGRLALAAIFMNAIPGKITNFAATAGSIAAKGIPSPLAALLLAGAIGMLSLGSLLLIFGQTTRLGAVLLLVFLVPTTFLFHPSVEDPGLIRNVSLAGGLLLAVTRPTVSKSRS
;
A
#
# COMPACT_ATOMS: atom_id res chain seq x y z
N MET A 1 26.15 3.59 7.84
CA MET A 1 25.56 4.12 9.09
C MET A 1 24.53 5.22 8.82
N THR A 2 24.87 6.32 8.10
CA THR A 2 23.89 7.38 7.76
C THR A 2 22.89 6.96 6.67
N THR A 3 23.36 6.26 5.64
CA THR A 3 22.52 5.73 4.55
C THR A 3 21.46 4.74 5.05
N ASP A 4 21.80 3.91 6.04
CA ASP A 4 20.90 2.91 6.62
C ASP A 4 19.77 3.57 7.42
N LEU A 5 20.06 4.69 8.08
CA LEU A 5 19.06 5.48 8.80
C LEU A 5 18.10 6.14 7.80
N PHE A 6 18.61 6.81 6.77
CA PHE A 6 17.77 7.45 5.75
C PHE A 6 16.89 6.44 5.00
N ASP A 7 17.43 5.25 4.73
CA ASP A 7 16.69 4.16 4.10
C ASP A 7 15.52 3.67 4.98
N ARG A 8 15.75 3.46 6.28
CA ARG A 8 14.67 3.10 7.22
C ARG A 8 13.62 4.20 7.36
N LEU A 9 14.05 5.46 7.45
CA LEU A 9 13.15 6.60 7.54
C LEU A 9 12.32 6.76 6.27
N GLY A 10 12.93 6.56 5.09
CA GLY A 10 12.22 6.60 3.81
C GLY A 10 11.14 5.53 3.72
N ARG A 11 11.43 4.29 4.12
CA ARG A 11 10.43 3.22 4.16
C ARG A 11 9.35 3.46 5.20
N LEU A 12 9.70 3.99 6.37
CA LEU A 12 8.73 4.36 7.40
C LEU A 12 7.79 5.46 6.91
N ALA A 13 8.33 6.51 6.28
CA ALA A 13 7.54 7.59 5.69
C ALA A 13 6.62 7.08 4.56
N LEU A 14 7.13 6.20 3.69
CA LEU A 14 6.33 5.58 2.63
C LEU A 14 5.23 4.67 3.22
N ALA A 15 5.53 3.89 4.26
CA ALA A 15 4.55 3.03 4.93
C ALA A 15 3.46 3.83 5.65
N ALA A 16 3.80 5.00 6.21
CA ALA A 16 2.88 5.80 7.04
C ALA A 16 1.58 6.17 6.31
N ILE A 17 1.64 6.47 5.01
CA ILE A 17 0.43 6.82 4.24
C ILE A 17 -0.52 5.64 4.07
N PHE A 18 0.01 4.42 3.92
CA PHE A 18 -0.77 3.19 3.82
C PHE A 18 -1.36 2.82 5.19
N MET A 19 -0.58 2.96 6.27
CA MET A 19 -1.06 2.72 7.63
C MET A 19 -2.18 3.68 8.02
N ASN A 20 -2.05 4.97 7.67
CA ASN A 20 -3.08 5.98 7.92
C ASN A 20 -4.41 5.67 7.21
N ALA A 21 -4.39 4.91 6.12
CA ALA A 21 -5.59 4.51 5.38
C ALA A 21 -6.40 3.38 6.07
N ILE A 22 -5.87 2.74 7.12
CA ILE A 22 -6.47 1.54 7.74
C ILE A 22 -7.58 1.87 8.74
N PRO A 23 -7.40 2.75 9.75
CA PRO A 23 -8.36 2.89 10.84
C PRO A 23 -9.79 3.19 10.36
N GLY A 24 -9.93 4.12 9.41
CA GLY A 24 -11.22 4.46 8.81
C GLY A 24 -11.89 3.30 8.07
N LYS A 25 -11.12 2.38 7.49
CA LYS A 25 -11.67 1.18 6.82
C LYS A 25 -12.19 0.15 7.80
N ILE A 26 -11.62 0.11 9.01
CA ILE A 26 -12.07 -0.79 10.09
C ILE A 26 -13.28 -0.19 10.80
N THR A 27 -13.21 1.08 11.21
CA THR A 27 -14.29 1.72 11.96
C THR A 27 -15.52 1.98 11.09
N ASN A 28 -15.35 2.25 9.80
CA ASN A 28 -16.44 2.46 8.84
C ASN A 28 -16.53 1.34 7.80
N PHE A 29 -16.36 0.08 8.24
CA PHE A 29 -16.29 -1.06 7.33
C PHE A 29 -17.51 -1.19 6.41
N ALA A 30 -18.73 -1.16 6.99
CA ALA A 30 -19.96 -1.32 6.22
C ALA A 30 -20.14 -0.22 5.16
N ALA A 31 -19.87 1.03 5.52
CA ALA A 31 -19.93 2.16 4.60
C ALA A 31 -18.88 2.04 3.48
N THR A 32 -17.65 1.63 3.82
CA THR A 32 -16.58 1.45 2.84
C THR A 32 -16.87 0.30 1.89
N ALA A 33 -17.40 -0.82 2.40
CA ALA A 33 -17.85 -1.94 1.57
C ALA A 33 -19.00 -1.52 0.64
N GLY A 34 -19.93 -0.69 1.13
CA GLY A 34 -20.98 -0.07 0.31
C GLY A 34 -20.42 0.77 -0.84
N SER A 35 -19.38 1.57 -0.59
CA SER A 35 -18.70 2.35 -1.64
C SER A 35 -18.01 1.48 -2.68
N ILE A 36 -17.49 0.30 -2.30
CA ILE A 36 -16.94 -0.68 -3.25
C ILE A 36 -18.08 -1.31 -4.05
N ALA A 37 -19.18 -1.70 -3.40
CA ALA A 37 -20.34 -2.28 -4.07
C ALA A 37 -20.98 -1.32 -5.08
N ALA A 38 -20.99 -0.01 -4.78
CA ALA A 38 -21.46 1.04 -5.68
C ALA A 38 -20.68 1.11 -7.01
N LYS A 39 -19.53 0.43 -7.12
CA LYS A 39 -18.76 0.28 -8.36
C LYS A 39 -19.20 -0.91 -9.22
N GLY A 40 -20.36 -1.51 -8.91
CA GLY A 40 -20.91 -2.68 -9.61
C GLY A 40 -20.36 -4.02 -9.08
N ILE A 41 -19.66 -4.01 -7.95
CA ILE A 41 -19.14 -5.23 -7.32
C ILE A 41 -20.22 -5.85 -6.42
N PRO A 42 -20.49 -7.16 -6.50
CA PRO A 42 -21.44 -7.81 -5.60
C PRO A 42 -21.08 -7.59 -4.13
N SER A 43 -22.08 -7.30 -3.28
CA SER A 43 -21.87 -6.94 -1.87
C SER A 43 -20.98 -7.94 -1.07
N PRO A 44 -21.14 -9.28 -1.20
CA PRO A 44 -20.25 -10.22 -0.51
C PRO A 44 -18.79 -10.10 -0.97
N LEU A 45 -18.57 -9.90 -2.27
CA LEU A 45 -17.24 -9.70 -2.83
C LEU A 45 -16.65 -8.35 -2.42
N ALA A 46 -17.47 -7.30 -2.32
CA ALA A 46 -17.02 -5.98 -1.87
C ALA A 46 -16.48 -6.02 -0.43
N ALA A 47 -17.18 -6.72 0.48
CA ALA A 47 -16.71 -6.94 1.84
C ALA A 47 -15.40 -7.75 1.89
N LEU A 48 -15.29 -8.82 1.08
CA LEU A 48 -14.07 -9.63 0.97
C LEU A 48 -12.89 -8.81 0.46
N LEU A 49 -13.09 -7.99 -0.58
CA LEU A 49 -12.06 -7.11 -1.14
C LEU A 49 -11.62 -6.07 -0.11
N LEU A 50 -12.54 -5.50 0.68
CA LEU A 50 -12.18 -4.57 1.74
C LEU A 50 -11.35 -5.24 2.84
N ALA A 51 -11.73 -6.45 3.27
CA ALA A 51 -10.96 -7.21 4.24
C ALA A 51 -9.56 -7.54 3.70
N GLY A 52 -9.46 -7.98 2.44
CA GLY A 52 -8.19 -8.22 1.76
C GLY A 52 -7.34 -6.95 1.66
N ALA A 53 -7.94 -5.80 1.34
CA ALA A 53 -7.27 -4.52 1.30
C ALA A 53 -6.70 -4.11 2.67
N ILE A 54 -7.46 -4.27 3.75
CA ILE A 54 -6.98 -4.03 5.12
C ILE A 54 -5.79 -4.94 5.43
N GLY A 55 -5.87 -6.22 5.06
CA GLY A 55 -4.78 -7.18 5.22
C GLY A 55 -3.51 -6.79 4.45
N MET A 56 -3.63 -6.45 3.17
CA MET A 56 -2.50 -6.00 2.33
C MET A 56 -1.90 -4.70 2.85
N LEU A 57 -2.72 -3.73 3.26
CA LEU A 57 -2.23 -2.48 3.85
C LEU A 57 -1.47 -2.73 5.14
N SER A 58 -2.01 -3.55 6.04
CA SER A 58 -1.41 -3.84 7.34
C SER A 58 -0.10 -4.62 7.19
N LEU A 59 -0.15 -5.77 6.51
CA LEU A 59 1.00 -6.64 6.33
C LEU A 59 2.03 -6.00 5.40
N GLY A 60 1.59 -5.40 4.29
CA GLY A 60 2.46 -4.73 3.34
C GLY A 60 3.25 -3.58 3.96
N SER A 61 2.59 -2.74 4.76
CA SER A 61 3.26 -1.63 5.48
C SER A 61 4.27 -2.15 6.50
N LEU A 62 3.91 -3.19 7.27
CA LEU A 62 4.79 -3.79 8.25
C LEU A 62 6.04 -4.38 7.59
N LEU A 63 5.86 -5.18 6.54
CA LEU A 63 6.97 -5.78 5.78
C LEU A 63 7.81 -4.72 5.06
N LEU A 64 7.21 -3.62 4.60
CA LEU A 64 7.94 -2.53 3.98
C LEU A 64 8.93 -1.90 4.97
N ILE A 65 8.57 -1.73 6.24
CA ILE A 65 9.45 -1.10 7.23
C ILE A 65 10.71 -1.96 7.49
N PHE A 66 10.58 -3.29 7.48
CA PHE A 66 11.69 -4.21 7.75
C PHE A 66 12.51 -4.55 6.50
N GLY A 67 13.84 -4.35 6.57
CA GLY A 67 14.72 -4.42 5.40
C GLY A 67 14.75 -5.76 4.64
N GLN A 68 14.54 -6.89 5.34
CA GLN A 68 14.59 -8.23 4.71
C GLN A 68 13.32 -8.56 3.92
N THR A 69 12.20 -7.92 4.26
CA THR A 69 10.89 -8.17 3.66
C THR A 69 10.36 -6.97 2.87
N THR A 70 11.18 -5.93 2.68
CA THR A 70 10.84 -4.70 1.96
C THR A 70 10.24 -4.96 0.58
N ARG A 71 10.86 -5.86 -0.21
CA ARG A 71 10.37 -6.20 -1.55
C ARG A 71 8.97 -6.82 -1.52
N LEU A 72 8.74 -7.73 -0.58
CA LEU A 72 7.42 -8.38 -0.42
C LEU A 72 6.38 -7.36 0.04
N GLY A 73 6.72 -6.49 1.00
CA GLY A 73 5.84 -5.42 1.46
C GLY A 73 5.46 -4.47 0.33
N ALA A 74 6.43 -4.06 -0.48
CA ALA A 74 6.20 -3.17 -1.61
C ALA A 74 5.28 -3.80 -2.67
N VAL A 75 5.45 -5.09 -2.98
CA VAL A 75 4.57 -5.82 -3.92
C VAL A 75 3.13 -5.90 -3.38
N LEU A 76 2.94 -6.25 -2.11
CA LEU A 76 1.60 -6.30 -1.51
C LEU A 76 0.89 -4.95 -1.59
N LEU A 77 1.61 -3.87 -1.28
CA LEU A 77 1.06 -2.51 -1.36
C LEU A 77 0.76 -2.10 -2.80
N LEU A 78 1.57 -2.51 -3.79
CA LEU A 78 1.27 -2.28 -5.22
C LEU A 78 0.01 -3.03 -5.68
N VAL A 79 -0.13 -4.30 -5.29
CA VAL A 79 -1.31 -5.11 -5.59
C VAL A 79 -2.59 -4.50 -5.02
N PHE A 80 -2.52 -3.89 -3.84
CA PHE A 80 -3.63 -3.10 -3.30
C PHE A 80 -3.84 -1.78 -4.05
N LEU A 81 -2.76 -1.00 -4.25
CA LEU A 81 -2.83 0.39 -4.69
C LEU A 81 -3.33 0.51 -6.13
N VAL A 82 -2.83 -0.33 -7.05
CA VAL A 82 -3.12 -0.21 -8.49
C VAL A 82 -4.61 -0.40 -8.79
N PRO A 83 -5.27 -1.51 -8.39
CA PRO A 83 -6.70 -1.69 -8.65
C PRO A 83 -7.56 -0.66 -7.93
N THR A 84 -7.21 -0.33 -6.67
CA THR A 84 -7.95 0.68 -5.88
C THR A 84 -7.91 2.05 -6.57
N THR A 85 -6.77 2.42 -7.16
CA THR A 85 -6.63 3.70 -7.87
C THR A 85 -7.57 3.77 -9.06
N PHE A 86 -7.60 2.76 -9.92
CA PHE A 86 -8.50 2.77 -11.08
C PHE A 86 -9.98 2.71 -10.69
N LEU A 87 -10.30 2.05 -9.58
CA LEU A 87 -11.67 1.93 -9.10
C LEU A 87 -12.22 3.24 -8.50
N PHE A 88 -11.37 3.99 -7.79
CA PHE A 88 -11.78 5.18 -7.03
C PHE A 88 -11.33 6.52 -7.61
N HIS A 89 -10.29 6.53 -8.45
CA HIS A 89 -9.69 7.72 -9.06
C HIS A 89 -9.48 7.53 -10.58
N PRO A 90 -10.57 7.34 -11.36
CA PRO A 90 -10.45 6.99 -12.79
C PRO A 90 -10.06 8.17 -13.70
N SER A 91 -10.20 9.42 -13.23
CA SER A 91 -9.91 10.61 -14.02
C SER A 91 -8.47 11.07 -13.84
N VAL A 92 -7.88 11.59 -14.92
CA VAL A 92 -6.55 12.21 -14.91
C VAL A 92 -6.49 13.51 -14.10
N GLU A 93 -7.64 14.16 -13.90
CA GLU A 93 -7.78 15.38 -13.10
C GLU A 93 -7.95 15.06 -11.61
N ASP A 94 -8.15 13.80 -11.24
CA ASP A 94 -8.33 13.38 -9.85
C ASP A 94 -6.99 13.48 -9.09
N PRO A 95 -6.89 14.32 -8.03
CA PRO A 95 -5.66 14.42 -7.24
C PRO A 95 -5.23 13.09 -6.61
N GLY A 96 -6.17 12.17 -6.37
CA GLY A 96 -5.92 10.83 -5.87
C GLY A 96 -5.15 9.96 -6.86
N LEU A 97 -5.36 10.13 -8.17
CA LEU A 97 -4.58 9.43 -9.20
C LEU A 97 -3.11 9.84 -9.11
N ILE A 98 -2.82 11.15 -9.13
CA ILE A 98 -1.45 11.67 -9.10
C ILE A 98 -0.73 11.28 -7.81
N ARG A 99 -1.42 11.35 -6.67
CA ARG A 99 -0.89 10.84 -5.39
C ARG A 99 -0.53 9.36 -5.51
N ASN A 100 -1.44 8.52 -6.01
CA ASN A 100 -1.22 7.08 -6.06
C ASN A 100 -0.15 6.68 -7.08
N VAL A 101 -0.02 7.39 -8.21
CA VAL A 101 1.10 7.22 -9.14
C VAL A 101 2.43 7.52 -8.46
N SER A 102 2.50 8.59 -7.67
CA SER A 102 3.70 8.94 -6.91
C SER A 102 4.07 7.87 -5.88
N LEU A 103 3.07 7.34 -5.17
CA LEU A 103 3.25 6.22 -4.23
C LEU A 103 3.69 4.94 -4.94
N ALA A 104 3.09 4.62 -6.09
CA ALA A 104 3.47 3.47 -6.91
C ALA A 104 4.93 3.58 -7.36
N GLY A 105 5.39 4.76 -7.77
CA GLY A 105 6.79 5.02 -8.08
C GLY A 105 7.72 4.73 -6.89
N GLY A 106 7.37 5.22 -5.69
CA GLY A 106 8.12 4.93 -4.47
C GLY A 106 8.19 3.43 -4.14
N LEU A 107 7.08 2.71 -4.30
CA LEU A 107 7.03 1.26 -4.11
C LEU A 107 7.84 0.50 -5.16
N LEU A 108 7.81 0.91 -6.43
CA LEU A 108 8.62 0.31 -7.49
C LEU A 108 10.12 0.47 -7.22
N LEU A 109 10.55 1.65 -6.75
CA LEU A 109 11.93 1.85 -6.29
C LEU A 109 12.28 0.93 -5.10
N ALA A 110 11.34 0.66 -4.20
CA ALA A 110 11.54 -0.29 -3.10
C ALA A 110 11.63 -1.76 -3.60
N VAL A 111 10.91 -2.11 -4.67
CA VAL A 111 10.95 -3.46 -5.29
C VAL A 111 12.29 -3.72 -5.98
N THR A 112 12.84 -2.73 -6.68
CA THR A 112 14.09 -2.87 -7.46
C THR A 112 15.36 -2.67 -6.63
N ARG A 113 15.23 -2.23 -5.38
CA ARG A 113 16.37 -2.04 -4.48
C ARG A 113 17.06 -3.37 -4.14
N PRO A 114 18.39 -3.46 -4.25
CA PRO A 114 19.14 -4.61 -3.75
C PRO A 114 18.97 -4.76 -2.24
N THR A 115 18.64 -5.96 -1.77
CA THR A 115 18.71 -6.27 -0.34
C THR A 115 20.18 -6.32 0.07
N VAL A 116 20.54 -5.68 1.19
CA VAL A 116 21.90 -5.77 1.73
C VAL A 116 22.19 -7.25 2.05
N SER A 117 23.02 -7.87 1.22
CA SER A 117 23.58 -9.20 1.49
C SER A 117 24.43 -9.11 2.76
N LYS A 118 24.17 -9.97 3.74
CA LYS A 118 25.13 -10.23 4.82
C LYS A 118 26.34 -10.94 4.20
N SER A 119 27.25 -10.16 3.64
CA SER A 119 28.59 -10.60 3.28
C SER A 119 29.56 -9.66 3.98
N ARG A 120 29.87 -9.98 5.24
CA ARG A 120 31.19 -9.75 5.84
C ARG A 120 31.42 -10.85 6.88
N SER A 121 32.30 -11.78 6.50
CA SER A 121 33.10 -12.64 7.37
C SER A 121 33.80 -11.85 8.46
#